data_AF-A0A7W7LNL8-F1
#
_entry.id   AF-A0A7W7LNL8-F1
#
_cell.length_a   1.000
_cell.length_b   1.000
_cell.length_c   1.000
_cell.angle_alpha   90.00
_cell.angle_beta   90.00
_cell.angle_gamma   90.00
#
_symmetry.space_group_name_H-M   'P 1'
#
loop_
_entity.id
_entity.type
_entity.pdbx_description
1 polymer ?
#
loop_
_entity_poly.entity_id
_entity_poly.type
_entity_poly.pdbx_seq_one_letter_code
_entity_poly.pdbx_strand_id
1 'polypeptide(L)'
;MPGYTNRVILLEFPQLGDKVSVLLRNPVLLPPGELTPDDVATDADGKPVDTQAANTAMYKVMAGLIVAWHVYDASATGVPVAIDLDADDLTAQLAAFETAEQVRLVEITPENVAKLPMAIINRIGEEIGRVADPS
;
A
#
# COMPACT_ATOMS: atom_id res chain seq x y z
N MET A 1 26.09 8.65 -22.72
CA MET A 1 24.71 8.14 -22.87
C MET A 1 23.99 8.50 -21.58
N PRO A 2 22.95 9.36 -21.58
CA PRO A 2 22.22 9.66 -20.38
C PRO A 2 21.30 8.47 -20.10
N GLY A 3 21.82 7.46 -19.41
CA GLY A 3 21.02 6.38 -18.85
C GLY A 3 20.06 6.98 -17.82
N TYR A 4 18.79 6.60 -17.89
CA TYR A 4 17.69 7.13 -17.10
C TYR A 4 18.10 7.44 -15.65
N THR A 5 18.25 8.73 -15.35
CA THR A 5 18.56 9.24 -14.02
C THR A 5 17.32 9.01 -13.15
N ASN A 6 17.43 8.18 -12.11
CA ASN A 6 16.37 7.77 -11.16
C ASN A 6 15.46 6.63 -11.65
N ARG A 7 15.96 5.39 -11.58
CA ARG A 7 15.19 4.16 -11.89
C ARG A 7 14.14 3.79 -10.84
N VAL A 8 14.28 4.31 -9.62
CA VAL A 8 13.43 4.00 -8.48
C VAL A 8 13.13 5.28 -7.70
N ILE A 9 12.01 5.28 -6.99
CA ILE A 9 11.53 6.36 -6.12
C ILE A 9 11.36 5.76 -4.73
N LEU A 10 12.00 6.35 -3.72
CA LEU A 10 11.80 5.98 -2.33
C LEU A 10 10.68 6.83 -1.74
N LEU A 11 9.64 6.18 -1.21
CA LEU A 11 8.55 6.80 -0.48
C LEU A 11 8.74 6.50 1.01
N GLU A 12 8.91 7.53 1.81
CA GLU A 12 9.04 7.43 3.27
C GLU A 12 7.76 7.90 3.95
N PHE A 13 7.38 7.24 5.04
CA PHE A 13 6.15 7.52 5.78
C PHE A 13 6.46 7.79 7.27
N PRO A 14 7.12 8.90 7.60
CA PRO A 14 7.55 9.19 8.98
C PRO A 14 6.38 9.21 9.99
N GLN A 15 5.19 9.59 9.55
CA GLN A 15 3.97 9.57 10.36
C GLN A 15 3.46 8.16 10.71
N LEU A 16 3.91 7.13 9.99
CA LEU A 16 3.61 5.72 10.26
C LEU A 16 4.76 5.01 11.02
N GLY A 17 5.86 5.73 11.27
CA GLY A 17 7.03 5.24 11.99
C GLY A 17 8.33 5.40 11.20
N ASP A 18 9.45 5.54 11.92
CA ASP A 18 10.77 5.87 11.37
C ASP A 18 11.35 4.84 10.38
N LYS A 19 10.72 3.67 10.23
CA LYS A 19 11.17 2.60 9.35
C LYS A 19 10.17 2.26 8.25
N VAL A 20 9.05 2.98 8.13
CA VAL A 20 8.05 2.68 7.10
C VAL A 20 8.45 3.31 5.77
N SER A 21 8.77 2.46 4.79
CA SER A 21 9.16 2.92 3.45
C SER A 21 8.76 1.96 2.34
N VAL A 22 8.55 2.50 1.15
CA VAL A 22 8.24 1.75 -0.07
C VAL A 22 9.17 2.23 -1.18
N LEU A 23 9.87 1.29 -1.81
CA LEU A 23 10.72 1.55 -2.97
C LEU A 23 9.94 1.18 -4.24
N LEU A 24 9.58 2.18 -5.03
CA LEU A 24 8.81 2.04 -6.26
C LEU A 24 9.74 2.06 -7.48
N ARG A 25 9.48 1.24 -8.50
CA ARG A 25 10.03 1.49 -9.84
C ARG A 25 9.50 2.82 -10.33
N ASN A 26 10.36 3.63 -10.95
CA ASN A 26 9.92 4.92 -11.47
C ASN A 26 8.85 4.70 -12.57
N PRO A 27 7.58 5.08 -12.32
CA PRO A 27 6.49 4.81 -13.26
C PRO A 27 6.70 5.50 -14.61
N VAL A 28 7.45 6.62 -14.65
CA VAL A 28 7.78 7.36 -15.89
C VAL A 28 8.60 6.51 -16.87
N LEU A 29 9.32 5.52 -16.36
CA LEU A 29 10.20 4.66 -17.15
C LEU A 29 9.52 3.37 -17.62
N LEU A 30 8.25 3.16 -17.25
CA LEU A 30 7.52 1.94 -17.56
C LEU A 30 6.60 2.14 -18.77
N PRO A 31 6.41 1.09 -19.59
CA PRO A 31 5.42 1.12 -20.66
C PRO A 31 4.01 1.36 -20.10
N PRO A 32 3.14 2.11 -20.79
CA PRO A 32 1.77 2.37 -20.33
C PRO A 32 0.98 1.10 -20.00
N GLY A 33 1.20 0.00 -20.73
CA GLY A 33 0.55 -1.29 -20.48
C GLY A 33 0.90 -1.94 -19.14
N GLU A 34 2.00 -1.55 -18.50
CA GLU A 34 2.38 -2.01 -17.15
C GLU A 34 1.76 -1.15 -16.03
N LEU A 35 1.20 0.01 -16.39
CA LEU A 35 0.55 0.95 -15.48
C LEU A 35 -0.97 0.87 -15.56
N THR A 36 -1.51 0.27 -16.61
CA THR A 36 -2.95 0.03 -16.78
C THR A 36 -3.37 -1.24 -16.04
N PRO A 37 -4.36 -1.17 -15.15
CA PRO A 37 -4.98 -2.36 -14.53
C PRO A 37 -5.58 -3.29 -15.59
N ASP A 38 -5.72 -4.58 -15.22
CA ASP A 38 -6.47 -5.55 -16.03
C ASP A 38 -7.89 -5.03 -16.35
N ASP A 39 -8.41 -5.36 -17.53
CA ASP A 39 -9.78 -4.98 -17.93
C ASP A 39 -10.81 -5.58 -16.97
N VAL A 40 -11.62 -4.70 -16.37
CA VAL A 40 -12.73 -5.06 -15.47
C VAL A 40 -14.03 -4.72 -16.19
N ALA A 41 -14.98 -5.66 -16.20
CA ALA A 41 -16.28 -5.44 -16.82
C ALA A 41 -16.98 -4.21 -16.20
N THR A 42 -17.37 -3.25 -17.04
CA THR A 42 -18.12 -2.07 -16.62
C THR A 42 -19.61 -2.20 -16.96
N ASP A 43 -20.46 -1.62 -16.12
CA ASP A 43 -21.89 -1.48 -16.37
C ASP A 43 -22.18 -0.40 -17.42
N ALA A 44 -23.47 -0.17 -17.72
CA ALA A 44 -23.92 0.81 -18.69
C ALA A 44 -23.58 2.26 -18.31
N ASP A 45 -23.24 2.52 -17.04
CA ASP A 45 -22.86 3.82 -16.51
C ASP A 45 -21.32 4.00 -16.45
N GLY A 46 -20.56 3.04 -16.99
CA GLY A 46 -19.10 3.06 -17.00
C GLY A 46 -18.45 2.75 -15.65
N LYS A 47 -19.21 2.23 -14.68
CA LYS A 47 -18.69 1.79 -13.38
C LYS A 47 -18.33 0.31 -13.41
N PRO A 48 -17.31 -0.14 -12.69
CA PRO A 48 -17.00 -1.56 -12.61
C PRO A 48 -18.17 -2.33 -11.99
N VAL A 49 -18.64 -3.36 -12.70
CA VAL A 49 -19.69 -4.29 -12.24
C VAL A 49 -19.24 -5.00 -10.95
N ASP A 50 -17.94 -5.26 -10.85
CA ASP A 50 -17.30 -5.82 -9.67
C ASP A 50 -16.22 -4.86 -9.16
N THR A 51 -16.58 -4.12 -8.10
CA THR A 51 -15.69 -3.18 -7.42
C THR A 51 -14.52 -3.89 -6.74
N GLN A 52 -14.69 -5.14 -6.32
CA GLN A 52 -13.63 -5.94 -5.70
C GLN A 52 -12.61 -6.41 -6.74
N ALA A 53 -13.08 -6.82 -7.93
CA ALA A 53 -12.20 -7.13 -9.06
C ALA A 53 -11.41 -5.90 -9.51
N ALA A 54 -12.05 -4.72 -9.57
CA ALA A 54 -11.37 -3.46 -9.90
C ALA A 54 -10.25 -3.11 -8.90
N ASN A 55 -10.54 -3.22 -7.60
CA ASN A 55 -9.53 -2.98 -6.57
C ASN A 55 -8.38 -4.00 -6.65
N THR A 56 -8.69 -5.27 -6.92
CA THR A 56 -7.68 -6.33 -7.06
C THR A 56 -6.77 -6.07 -8.26
N ALA A 57 -7.34 -5.65 -9.40
CA ALA A 57 -6.57 -5.28 -10.59
C ALA A 57 -5.61 -4.10 -10.29
N MET A 58 -6.08 -3.09 -9.55
CA MET A 58 -5.24 -1.98 -9.09
C MET A 58 -4.10 -2.45 -8.16
N TYR A 59 -4.39 -3.33 -7.20
CA TYR A 59 -3.36 -3.85 -6.29
C TYR A 59 -2.32 -4.71 -7.00
N LYS A 60 -2.67 -5.40 -8.08
CA LYS A 60 -1.69 -6.10 -8.94
C LYS A 60 -0.71 -5.13 -9.59
N VAL A 61 -1.20 -4.02 -10.13
CA VAL A 61 -0.34 -2.96 -10.71
C VAL A 61 0.59 -2.42 -9.64
N MET A 62 0.05 -2.06 -8.46
CA MET A 62 0.86 -1.56 -7.35
C MET A 62 1.92 -2.58 -6.91
N ALA A 63 1.56 -3.86 -6.77
CA ALA A 63 2.51 -4.92 -6.41
C ALA A 63 3.62 -5.09 -7.47
N GLY A 64 3.30 -4.98 -8.76
CA GLY A 64 4.28 -5.04 -9.84
C GLY A 64 5.27 -3.87 -9.87
N LEU A 65 4.86 -2.72 -9.32
CA LEU A 65 5.68 -1.51 -9.24
C LEU A 65 6.59 -1.47 -8.02
N ILE A 66 6.20 -2.09 -6.92
CA ILE A 66 6.99 -2.10 -5.69
C ILE A 66 8.18 -3.05 -5.87
N VAL A 67 9.40 -2.52 -5.72
CA VAL A 67 10.65 -3.29 -5.79
C VAL A 67 10.99 -3.89 -4.44
N ALA A 68 10.81 -3.11 -3.38
CA ALA A 68 11.10 -3.47 -2.01
C ALA A 68 10.24 -2.62 -1.08
N TRP A 69 9.95 -3.12 0.10
CA TRP A 69 9.25 -2.35 1.11
C TRP A 69 9.70 -2.71 2.53
N HIS A 70 9.40 -1.80 3.45
CA HIS A 70 9.47 -2.04 4.86
C HIS A 70 8.17 -1.51 5.46
N VAL A 71 7.16 -2.36 5.46
CA VAL A 71 5.79 -2.04 5.89
C VAL A 71 5.25 -3.14 6.80
N TYR A 72 4.24 -2.78 7.57
CA TYR A 72 3.60 -3.65 8.56
C TYR A 72 2.14 -3.84 8.21
N ASP A 73 1.58 -4.99 8.61
CA ASP A 73 0.17 -5.31 8.47
C ASP A 73 -0.64 -4.40 9.40
N ALA A 74 -1.47 -3.53 8.83
CA ALA A 74 -2.30 -2.61 9.61
C ALA A 74 -3.43 -3.32 10.36
N SER A 75 -3.72 -4.58 10.01
CA SER A 75 -4.80 -5.38 10.59
C SER A 75 -4.32 -6.40 11.63
N ALA A 76 -3.00 -6.63 11.73
CA ALA A 76 -2.44 -7.67 12.59
C ALA A 76 -1.49 -7.09 13.63
N THR A 77 -1.85 -7.25 14.90
CA THR A 77 -0.90 -7.19 16.00
C THR A 77 -0.26 -8.58 16.16
N GLY A 78 1.06 -8.65 16.25
CA GLY A 78 1.81 -9.91 16.39
C GLY A 78 1.52 -10.64 17.70
N VAL A 79 0.94 -9.93 18.68
CA VAL A 79 0.31 -10.47 19.88
C VAL A 79 -1.14 -9.97 19.92
N PRO A 80 -2.16 -10.83 20.10
CA PRO A 80 -3.51 -10.37 20.34
C PRO A 80 -3.56 -9.62 21.67
N VAL A 81 -3.86 -8.32 21.63
CA VAL A 81 -4.12 -7.52 22.84
C VAL A 81 -5.63 -7.52 23.05
N ALA A 82 -6.09 -8.22 24.09
CA ALA A 82 -7.48 -8.14 24.51
C ALA A 82 -7.69 -6.80 25.21
N ILE A 83 -8.62 -5.99 24.71
CA ILE A 83 -9.04 -4.74 25.35
C ILE A 83 -10.40 -4.96 25.99
N ASP A 84 -10.44 -4.84 27.31
CA ASP A 84 -11.66 -4.77 28.10
C ASP A 84 -11.89 -3.31 28.51
N LEU A 85 -12.96 -2.73 27.97
CA LEU A 85 -13.30 -1.32 28.19
C LEU A 85 -13.78 -1.03 29.62
N ASP A 86 -14.19 -2.06 30.35
CA ASP A 86 -14.67 -1.95 31.73
C ASP A 86 -13.59 -2.31 32.76
N ALA A 87 -12.37 -2.61 32.31
CA ALA A 87 -11.27 -3.00 33.20
C ALA A 87 -10.63 -1.79 33.90
N ASP A 88 -10.31 -1.96 35.18
CA ASP A 88 -9.62 -0.96 36.00
C ASP A 88 -8.22 -0.59 35.45
N ASP A 89 -7.63 -1.43 34.58
CA ASP A 89 -6.32 -1.24 33.96
C ASP A 89 -6.38 -0.88 32.46
N LEU A 90 -7.51 -0.37 31.96
CA LEU A 90 -7.72 0.04 30.55
C LEU A 90 -6.56 0.89 29.98
N THR A 91 -6.04 1.85 30.75
CA THR A 91 -4.91 2.70 30.33
C THR A 91 -3.65 1.87 30.03
N ALA A 92 -3.39 0.82 30.82
CA ALA A 92 -2.26 -0.07 30.60
C ALA A 92 -2.50 -0.99 29.40
N GLN A 93 -3.74 -1.44 29.18
CA GLN A 93 -4.12 -2.24 28.01
C GLN A 93 -3.98 -1.44 26.70
N LEU A 94 -4.35 -0.15 26.71
CA LEU A 94 -4.16 0.75 25.57
C LEU A 94 -2.66 0.99 25.30
N ALA A 95 -1.84 1.21 26.33
CA ALA A 95 -0.39 1.35 26.16
C ALA A 95 0.28 0.05 25.65
N ALA A 96 -0.22 -1.11 26.07
CA ALA A 96 0.24 -2.42 25.57
C ALA A 96 -0.15 -2.62 24.09
N PHE A 97 -1.33 -2.13 23.68
CA PHE A 97 -1.75 -2.13 22.29
C PHE A 97 -0.85 -1.23 21.42
N GLU A 98 -0.48 -0.04 21.91
CA GLU A 98 0.43 0.87 21.23
C GLU A 98 1.86 0.30 21.07
N THR A 99 2.26 -0.62 21.94
CA THR A 99 3.61 -1.25 21.94
C THR A 99 3.62 -2.67 21.37
N ALA A 100 2.48 -3.17 20.89
CA ALA A 100 2.36 -4.51 20.33
C ALA A 100 3.30 -4.70 19.12
N GLU A 101 3.97 -5.85 19.07
CA GLU A 101 4.88 -6.19 17.99
C GLU A 101 4.12 -6.23 16.66
N GLN A 102 4.44 -5.35 15.72
CA GLN A 102 3.72 -5.25 14.46
C GLN A 102 4.18 -6.36 13.50
N VAL A 103 3.23 -7.00 12.80
CA VAL A 103 3.55 -8.05 11.83
C VAL A 103 4.14 -7.42 10.57
N ARG A 104 5.42 -7.68 10.30
CA ARG A 104 6.08 -7.17 9.08
C ARG A 104 5.60 -7.95 7.85
N LEU A 105 5.15 -7.23 6.83
CA LEU A 105 4.84 -7.82 5.53
C LEU A 105 6.13 -7.99 4.74
N VAL A 106 6.44 -9.24 4.36
CA VAL A 106 7.72 -9.57 3.72
C VAL A 106 7.57 -9.73 2.21
N GLU A 107 6.44 -10.30 1.76
CA GLU A 107 6.16 -10.56 0.35
C GLU A 107 5.30 -9.46 -0.26
N ILE A 108 5.70 -8.95 -1.43
CA ILE A 108 4.94 -7.96 -2.18
C ILE A 108 3.93 -8.70 -3.07
N THR A 109 2.73 -8.89 -2.55
CA THR A 109 1.60 -9.51 -3.27
C THR A 109 0.40 -8.57 -3.27
N PRO A 110 -0.55 -8.72 -4.20
CA PRO A 110 -1.77 -7.92 -4.22
C PRO A 110 -2.54 -7.99 -2.88
N GLU A 111 -2.55 -9.17 -2.25
CA GLU A 111 -3.21 -9.39 -0.96
C GLU A 111 -2.53 -8.64 0.17
N ASN A 112 -1.19 -8.58 0.19
CA ASN A 112 -0.45 -7.82 1.19
C ASN A 112 -0.54 -6.30 0.93
N VAL A 113 -0.58 -5.88 -0.34
CA VAL A 113 -0.84 -4.47 -0.71
C VAL A 113 -2.22 -4.03 -0.21
N ALA A 114 -3.25 -4.89 -0.31
CA ALA A 114 -4.59 -4.60 0.16
C ALA A 114 -4.69 -4.38 1.69
N LYS A 115 -3.72 -4.88 2.46
CA LYS A 115 -3.65 -4.72 3.92
C LYS A 115 -2.92 -3.46 4.37
N LEU A 116 -2.37 -2.69 3.43
CA LEU A 116 -1.61 -1.49 3.77
C LEU A 116 -2.53 -0.37 4.27
N PRO A 117 -2.02 0.51 5.15
CA PRO A 117 -2.69 1.76 5.47
C PRO A 117 -3.03 2.57 4.21
N MET A 118 -4.21 3.22 4.21
CA MET A 118 -4.66 4.06 3.09
C MET A 118 -3.66 5.15 2.71
N ALA A 119 -2.90 5.68 3.66
CA ALA A 119 -1.85 6.66 3.40
C ALA A 119 -0.78 6.13 2.42
N ILE A 120 -0.41 4.86 2.52
CA ILE A 120 0.57 4.24 1.62
C ILE A 120 -0.05 4.00 0.23
N ILE A 121 -1.27 3.45 0.19
CA ILE A 121 -2.00 3.19 -1.07
C ILE A 121 -2.20 4.47 -1.87
N ASN A 122 -2.66 5.54 -1.21
CA ASN A 122 -2.89 6.84 -1.86
C ASN A 122 -1.59 7.42 -2.40
N ARG A 123 -0.50 7.36 -1.63
CA ARG A 123 0.80 7.90 -2.07
C ARG A 123 1.36 7.15 -3.28
N ILE A 124 1.21 5.83 -3.32
CA ILE A 124 1.60 5.03 -4.50
C ILE A 124 0.71 5.41 -5.69
N GLY A 125 -0.61 5.53 -5.47
CA GLY A 125 -1.56 5.94 -6.50
C GLY A 125 -1.26 7.32 -7.10
N GLU A 126 -0.87 8.29 -6.28
CA GLU A 126 -0.44 9.62 -6.75
C GLU A 126 0.77 9.57 -7.68
N GLU A 127 1.76 8.73 -7.37
CA GLU A 127 2.96 8.59 -8.22
C GLU A 127 2.63 7.91 -9.55
N ILE A 128 1.67 6.99 -9.59
CA ILE A 128 1.16 6.40 -10.83
C ILE A 128 0.36 7.45 -11.63
N GLY A 129 -0.56 8.16 -10.96
CA GLY A 129 -1.43 9.17 -11.56
C GLY A 129 -0.65 10.32 -12.19
N ARG A 130 0.47 10.75 -11.58
CA ARG A 130 1.35 11.79 -12.13
C ARG A 130 1.89 11.46 -13.52
N VAL A 131 2.01 10.17 -13.86
CA VAL A 131 2.47 9.72 -15.19
C VAL A 131 1.32 9.55 -16.17
N ALA A 132 0.14 9.16 -15.68
CA ALA A 132 -1.06 9.02 -16.49
C ALA A 132 -1.67 10.38 -16.92
N ASP A 133 -1.48 11.43 -16.12
CA ASP A 133 -1.93 12.80 -16.44
C ASP A 133 -0.83 13.84 -16.08
N PRO A 134 0.16 14.06 -16.97
CA PRO A 134 1.23 15.01 -16.74
C PRO A 134 0.71 16.44 -16.99
N SER A 135 0.04 17.02 -15.98
CA SER A 135 -0.34 18.43 -15.95
C SER A 135 0.73 19.32 -15.32
#